data_AF-A0A2N6G627-F1
#
_entry.id   AF-A0A2N6G627-F1
#
_cell.length_a   1.000
_cell.length_b   1.000
_cell.length_c   1.000
_cell.angle_alpha   90.00
_cell.angle_beta   90.00
_cell.angle_gamma   90.00
#
_symmetry.space_group_name_H-M   'P 1'
#
loop_
_entity.id
_entity.type
_entity.pdbx_description
1 polymer ?
#
loop_
_entity_poly.entity_id
_entity_poly.type
_entity_poly.pdbx_seq_one_letter_code
_entity_poly.pdbx_strand_id
1 'polypeptide(L)'
;MRVLISYPTDIGIFDIGQSEDKEYHVIFDDTSLGAFTSIQEAVDNLITNKTSAVIDPNTNKEVDTSSLGIPQDYTEWDSSY
;
A
#
# COMPACT_ATOMS: atom_id res chain seq x y z
N MET A 1 -2.55 -14.72 1.59
CA MET A 1 -1.79 -13.56 1.06
C MET A 1 -0.36 -13.66 1.52
N ARG A 2 0.60 -13.43 0.63
CA ARG A 2 2.03 -13.31 0.95
C ARG A 2 2.46 -11.87 0.73
N VAL A 3 3.00 -11.21 1.76
CA VAL A 3 3.61 -9.87 1.62
C VAL A 3 4.89 -10.01 0.79
N LEU A 4 5.06 -9.11 -0.18
CA LEU A 4 6.21 -9.06 -1.08
C LEU A 4 7.14 -7.90 -0.76
N ILE A 5 6.56 -6.72 -0.53
CA ILE A 5 7.28 -5.50 -0.21
C ILE A 5 6.50 -4.69 0.82
N SER A 6 7.24 -3.89 1.59
CA SER A 6 6.71 -3.06 2.66
C SER A 6 7.36 -1.68 2.62
N TYR A 7 6.59 -0.64 2.92
CA TYR A 7 7.11 0.72 3.04
C TYR A 7 6.56 1.42 4.28
N PRO A 8 7.43 1.80 5.23
CA PRO A 8 7.02 2.56 6.40
C PRO A 8 6.75 4.03 6.05
N THR A 9 5.67 4.58 6.58
CA THR A 9 5.29 5.99 6.47
C THR A 9 4.98 6.56 7.85
N ASP A 10 4.78 7.88 7.94
CA ASP A 10 4.45 8.56 9.20
C ASP A 10 3.14 8.09 9.85
N ILE A 11 2.20 7.53 9.05
CA ILE A 11 0.89 7.07 9.54
C ILE A 11 0.83 5.56 9.80
N GLY A 12 1.83 4.79 9.35
CA GLY A 12 1.83 3.34 9.41
C GLY A 12 2.65 2.70 8.29
N ILE A 13 2.60 1.38 8.19
CA ILE A 13 3.32 0.61 7.17
C ILE A 13 2.33 0.21 6.07
N PHE A 14 2.72 0.45 4.83
CA PHE A 14 2.01 -0.06 3.66
C PHE A 14 2.69 -1.32 3.16
N ASP A 15 1.93 -2.40 3.04
CA ASP A 15 2.41 -3.66 2.52
C ASP A 15 1.78 -3.93 1.15
N ILE A 16 2.54 -4.47 0.22
CA ILE A 16 1.99 -5.07 -1.01
C ILE A 16 2.02 -6.58 -0.85
N GLY A 17 0.84 -7.18 -0.75
CA GLY A 17 0.66 -8.62 -0.69
C GLY A 17 0.18 -9.21 -2.02
N GLN A 18 0.55 -10.45 -2.30
CA GLN A 18 -0.01 -11.23 -3.40
C GLN A 18 -1.03 -12.26 -2.86
N SER A 19 -2.20 -12.32 -3.47
CA SER A 19 -3.24 -13.33 -3.21
C SER A 19 -2.95 -14.64 -3.96
N GLU A 20 -3.69 -15.70 -3.64
CA GLU A 20 -3.57 -16.99 -4.36
C GLU A 20 -3.98 -16.87 -5.83
N ASP A 21 -4.85 -15.92 -6.14
CA ASP A 21 -5.32 -15.59 -7.49
C ASP A 21 -4.30 -14.74 -8.29
N LYS A 22 -3.10 -14.53 -7.74
CA LYS A 22 -2.01 -13.70 -8.30
C LYS A 22 -2.36 -12.21 -8.43
N GLU A 23 -3.36 -11.76 -7.70
CA GLU A 23 -3.66 -10.33 -7.58
C GLU A 23 -2.78 -9.69 -6.51
N TYR A 24 -2.41 -8.44 -6.73
CA TYR A 24 -1.60 -7.66 -5.80
C TYR A 24 -2.50 -6.71 -5.02
N HIS A 25 -2.36 -6.73 -3.72
CA HIS A 25 -3.18 -5.94 -2.83
C HIS A 25 -2.32 -4.98 -2.04
N VAL A 26 -2.75 -3.73 -2.00
CA VAL A 26 -2.22 -2.76 -1.05
C VAL A 26 -2.88 -3.04 0.29
N ILE A 27 -2.09 -3.27 1.33
CA ILE A 27 -2.53 -3.57 2.68
C ILE A 27 -2.03 -2.46 3.59
N PHE A 28 -2.92 -1.93 4.43
CA PHE A 28 -2.59 -0.96 5.47
C PHE A 28 -3.39 -1.32 6.71
N ASP A 29 -2.72 -1.48 7.85
CA ASP A 29 -3.36 -1.83 9.13
C ASP A 29 -4.31 -3.06 9.01
N ASP A 30 -3.77 -4.17 8.49
CA ASP A 30 -4.50 -5.41 8.18
C ASP A 30 -5.69 -5.28 7.20
N THR A 31 -5.87 -4.11 6.58
CA THR A 31 -6.97 -3.82 5.66
C THR A 31 -6.46 -3.75 4.21
N SER A 32 -7.08 -4.53 3.32
CA SER A 32 -6.81 -4.46 1.89
C SER A 32 -7.50 -3.21 1.29
N LEU A 33 -6.69 -2.28 0.79
CA LEU A 33 -7.14 -1.02 0.18
C LEU A 33 -7.47 -1.15 -1.32
N GLY A 34 -7.16 -2.29 -1.94
CA GLY A 34 -7.49 -2.57 -3.33
C GLY A 34 -6.82 -3.84 -3.83
N ALA A 35 -7.24 -4.30 -5.00
CA ALA A 35 -6.64 -5.41 -5.73
C ALA A 35 -6.24 -4.93 -7.13
N PHE A 36 -5.04 -5.29 -7.57
CA PHE A 36 -4.37 -4.77 -8.75
C PHE A 36 -3.68 -5.90 -9.51
N THR A 37 -3.43 -5.67 -10.80
CA THR A 37 -2.83 -6.68 -11.67
C THR A 37 -1.31 -6.75 -11.55
N SER A 38 -0.68 -5.71 -10.99
CA SER A 38 0.77 -5.64 -10.79
C SER A 38 1.14 -4.81 -9.55
N ILE A 39 2.34 -5.02 -9.02
CA ILE A 39 2.90 -4.24 -7.91
C ILE A 39 2.99 -2.75 -8.28
N GLN A 40 3.49 -2.44 -9.47
CA GLN A 40 3.60 -1.04 -9.93
C GLN A 40 2.22 -0.36 -9.97
N GLU A 41 1.19 -1.05 -10.48
CA GLU A 41 -0.17 -0.49 -10.50
C GLU A 41 -0.70 -0.25 -9.09
N ALA A 42 -0.41 -1.15 -8.15
CA ALA A 42 -0.78 -0.99 -6.75
C ALA A 42 -0.11 0.25 -6.12
N VAL A 43 1.19 0.44 -6.36
CA VAL A 43 1.93 1.63 -5.89
C VAL A 43 1.44 2.90 -6.56
N ASP A 44 1.26 2.91 -7.89
CA ASP A 44 0.77 4.09 -8.63
C ASP A 44 -0.63 4.52 -8.15
N ASN A 45 -1.53 3.57 -7.89
CA ASN A 45 -2.86 3.89 -7.34
C ASN A 45 -2.78 4.37 -5.89
N LEU A 46 -1.86 3.82 -5.09
CA LEU A 46 -1.64 4.27 -3.72
C LEU A 46 -1.12 5.72 -3.69
N ILE A 47 -0.06 6.05 -4.43
CA ILE A 47 0.50 7.41 -4.45
C ILE A 47 -0.41 8.44 -5.11
N THR A 48 -1.39 8.01 -5.91
CA THR A 48 -2.38 8.91 -6.53
C THR A 48 -3.68 8.98 -5.76
N ASN A 49 -3.75 8.38 -4.56
CA ASN A 49 -4.96 8.32 -3.73
C ASN A 49 -6.18 7.76 -4.47
N LYS A 50 -5.95 6.77 -5.34
CA LYS A 50 -6.98 6.04 -6.10
C LYS A 50 -7.34 4.69 -5.47
N THR A 51 -6.68 4.32 -4.38
CA THR A 51 -7.05 3.17 -3.55
C THR A 51 -8.30 3.48 -2.72
N SER A 52 -8.77 2.49 -1.97
CA SER A 52 -9.74 2.74 -0.90
C SER A 52 -9.20 3.73 0.12
N ALA A 53 -10.12 4.43 0.80
CA ALA A 53 -9.79 5.42 1.82
C ALA A 53 -8.88 4.82 2.89
N VAL A 54 -7.73 5.46 3.11
CA VAL A 54 -6.80 5.08 4.17
C VAL A 54 -7.17 5.83 5.42
N ILE A 55 -7.53 5.11 6.48
CA ILE A 55 -7.87 5.70 7.76
C ILE A 55 -6.65 5.59 8.67
N ASP A 56 -6.10 6.72 9.11
CA ASP A 56 -5.00 6.72 10.08
C ASP A 56 -5.52 6.19 11.44
N PRO A 57 -4.94 5.11 11.99
CA PRO A 57 -5.39 4.51 13.24
C PRO A 57 -5.21 5.44 14.44
N ASN A 58 -4.32 6.44 14.37
CA ASN A 58 -4.05 7.38 15.45
C ASN A 58 -5.08 8.51 15.51
N THR A 59 -5.46 9.04 14.35
CA THR A 59 -6.36 10.21 14.27
C THR A 59 -7.79 9.84 13.87
N ASN A 60 -8.02 8.61 13.41
CA ASN A 60 -9.27 8.09 12.87
C ASN A 60 -9.85 8.98 11.77
N LYS A 61 -8.97 9.54 10.94
CA LYS A 61 -9.30 10.40 9.80
C LYS A 61 -8.77 9.78 8.52
N GLU A 62 -9.46 10.08 7.44
CA GLU A 62 -8.98 9.77 6.09
C GLU A 62 -7.71 10.55 5.80
N VAL A 63 -6.69 9.83 5.32
CA VAL A 63 -5.40 10.39 4.94
C VAL A 63 -5.26 10.39 3.43
N ASP A 64 -4.78 11.52 2.91
CA ASP A 64 -4.35 11.60 1.53
C ASP A 64 -2.97 10.95 1.38
N THR A 65 -2.98 9.76 0.79
CA THR A 65 -1.79 8.95 0.52
C THR A 65 -0.83 9.60 -0.48
N SER A 66 -1.31 10.50 -1.34
CA SER A 66 -0.46 11.24 -2.28
C SER A 66 0.50 12.22 -1.61
N SER A 67 0.17 12.63 -0.38
CA SER A 67 1.00 13.55 0.41
C SER A 67 1.97 12.83 1.35
N LEU A 68 1.98 11.49 1.36
CA LEU A 68 2.82 10.68 2.28
C LEU A 68 4.26 10.51 1.82
N GLY A 69 4.63 11.03 0.64
CA GLY A 69 6.00 10.92 0.13
C GLY A 69 6.46 9.48 -0.16
N ILE A 70 5.50 8.59 -0.42
CA ILE A 70 5.77 7.21 -0.80
C ILE A 70 6.46 7.20 -2.18
N PRO A 71 7.60 6.51 -2.34
CA PRO A 71 8.28 6.43 -3.62
C PRO A 71 7.43 5.67 -4.62
N GLN A 72 7.34 6.22 -5.83
CA GLN A 72 6.60 5.60 -6.94
C GLN A 72 7.26 4.31 -7.43
N ASP A 73 8.59 4.21 -7.31
CA ASP A 73 9.31 3.00 -7.67
C ASP A 73 9.23 1.99 -6.54
N TYR A 74 8.55 0.88 -6.78
CA TYR A 74 8.39 -0.20 -5.81
C TYR A 74 9.71 -0.89 -5.47
N THR A 75 10.77 -0.69 -6.26
CA THR A 75 12.10 -1.25 -5.96
C THR A 75 12.80 -0.51 -4.83
N GLU A 76 12.33 0.70 -4.47
CA GLU A 76 12.78 1.44 -3.29
C GLU A 76 12.15 0.91 -1.99
N TRP A 77 11.15 0.03 -2.10
CA TRP A 77 10.47 -0.55 -0.96
C TRP A 77 11.25 -1.73 -0.42
N ASP A 78 11.12 -1.98 0.88
CA ASP A 78 11.84 -3.05 1.54
C ASP A 78 11.20 -4.40 1.17
N SER A 79 11.99 -5.31 0.61
CA SER A 79 11.55 -6.63 0.12
C SER A 79 11.94 -7.78 1.06
N SER A 80 12.23 -7.49 2.33
CA SER A 80 12.83 -8.44 3.28
C SER A 80 11.89 -9.54 3.81
N TYR A 81 11.10 -10.20 2.95
CA TYR A 81 10.17 -11.29 3.33
C TYR A 81 10.29 -12.59 2.50
#